data_AF-A0A3A1P2V2-F1
#
_entry.id   AF-A0A3A1P2V2-F1
#
_cell.length_a   1.000
_cell.length_b   1.000
_cell.length_c   1.000
_cell.angle_alpha   90.00
_cell.angle_beta   90.00
_cell.angle_gamma   90.00
#
_symmetry.space_group_name_H-M   'P 1'
#
loop_
_entity.id
_entity.type
_entity.pdbx_description
1 polymer ?
#
loop_
_entity_poly.entity_id
_entity_poly.type
_entity_poly.pdbx_seq_one_letter_code
_entity_poly.pdbx_strand_id
1 'polypeptide(L)'
;MTGPAPRFDYEAYLAQFLTGDDDALVARFFAEDCAMITGSGKFVGHAGMRAFLARAHDGVRECPRVQHYLQDERNVLAEIDMDFHATKHRPDFPFGEMFPGDSLTVKFLARYELDAAQKVRRLITMAWPAGRAVTTLPPLGAHPSQIAAYYAYAAAFSAGDPARYTRFYRDDVVFELPSVGRFEGAQAIADFYTAMFERVVETLTVHNLTASNEAIVVDCTSRFTAVADAPDFLVGALAKGDHVDVRVQVTYRLRDGYIEHIQVARAGEPVFSDGR
;
A
#
# COMPACT_ATOMS: atom_id res chain seq x y z
N MET A 1 0.99 48.24 -4.58
CA MET A 1 0.56 47.14 -3.69
C MET A 1 1.24 45.89 -4.18
N THR A 2 2.29 45.44 -3.50
CA THR A 2 2.88 44.11 -3.73
C THR A 2 1.88 43.08 -3.24
N GLY A 3 1.54 42.08 -4.06
CA GLY A 3 0.67 40.98 -3.65
C GLY A 3 1.22 40.25 -2.41
N PRO A 4 0.41 39.39 -1.77
CA PRO A 4 0.90 38.60 -0.64
C PRO A 4 2.16 37.85 -1.04
N ALA A 5 3.16 37.85 -0.16
CA ALA A 5 4.38 37.08 -0.37
C ALA A 5 4.01 35.60 -0.58
N PRO A 6 4.72 34.87 -1.47
CA PRO A 6 4.47 33.45 -1.66
C PRO A 6 4.61 32.74 -0.31
N ARG A 7 3.66 31.84 -0.04
CA ARG A 7 3.60 31.02 1.18
C ARG A 7 3.77 29.56 0.77
N PHE A 8 4.48 28.79 1.59
CA PHE A 8 4.65 27.36 1.36
C PHE A 8 3.28 26.67 1.29
N ASP A 9 3.05 25.95 0.20
CA ASP A 9 1.81 25.23 -0.04
C ASP A 9 1.90 23.83 0.56
N TYR A 10 1.49 23.72 1.83
CA TYR A 10 1.58 22.46 2.58
C TYR A 10 0.63 21.39 2.02
N GLU A 11 -0.53 21.79 1.50
CA GLU A 11 -1.48 20.85 0.89
C GLU A 11 -0.90 20.26 -0.40
N ALA A 12 -0.26 21.08 -1.25
CA ALA A 12 0.43 20.57 -2.43
C ALA A 12 1.65 19.69 -2.08
N TYR A 13 2.36 19.99 -0.98
CA TYR A 13 3.41 19.13 -0.46
C TYR A 13 2.86 17.74 -0.09
N LEU A 14 1.75 17.69 0.65
CA LEU A 14 1.10 16.43 1.02
C LEU A 14 0.58 15.68 -0.20
N ALA A 15 -0.05 16.37 -1.15
CA ALA A 15 -0.53 15.77 -2.39
C ALA A 15 0.63 15.13 -3.17
N GLN A 16 1.78 15.80 -3.28
CA GLN A 16 2.97 15.25 -3.91
C GLN A 16 3.52 14.05 -3.14
N PHE A 17 3.60 14.12 -1.80
CA PHE A 17 4.04 12.98 -0.98
C PHE A 17 3.16 11.75 -1.19
N LEU A 18 1.84 11.96 -1.31
CA LEU A 18 0.86 10.89 -1.54
C LEU A 18 0.97 10.23 -2.93
N THR A 19 1.65 10.84 -3.89
CA THR A 19 1.98 10.19 -5.18
C THR A 19 3.06 9.12 -5.06
N GLY A 20 3.95 9.22 -4.05
CA GLY A 20 5.14 8.37 -3.92
C GLY A 20 6.30 8.77 -4.83
N ASP A 21 6.19 9.86 -5.59
CA ASP A 21 7.30 10.42 -6.38
C ASP A 21 8.22 11.25 -5.48
N ASP A 22 9.15 10.56 -4.82
CA ASP A 22 10.14 11.15 -3.91
C ASP A 22 11.06 12.15 -4.62
N ASP A 23 11.36 11.92 -5.90
CA ASP A 23 12.26 12.76 -6.67
C ASP A 23 11.63 14.12 -6.96
N ALA A 24 10.36 14.12 -7.41
CA ALA A 24 9.59 15.33 -7.61
C ALA A 24 9.30 16.05 -6.28
N LEU A 25 9.00 15.30 -5.20
CA LEU A 25 8.80 15.83 -3.86
C LEU A 25 10.04 16.62 -3.40
N VAL A 26 11.21 16.00 -3.45
CA VAL A 26 12.48 16.61 -3.01
C VAL A 26 12.83 17.81 -3.87
N ALA A 27 12.76 17.69 -5.20
CA ALA A 27 13.11 18.77 -6.11
C ALA A 27 12.22 20.01 -5.91
N ARG A 28 10.92 19.81 -5.74
CA ARG A 28 9.94 20.88 -5.63
C ARG A 28 9.97 21.56 -4.27
N PHE A 29 9.96 20.80 -3.18
CA PHE A 29 9.63 21.34 -1.86
C PHE A 29 10.82 21.50 -0.91
N PHE A 30 11.99 20.91 -1.19
CA PHE A 30 13.14 20.97 -0.29
C PHE A 30 14.26 21.87 -0.83
N ALA A 31 14.88 22.64 0.05
CA ALA A 31 16.07 23.42 -0.27
C ALA A 31 17.26 22.47 -0.58
N GLU A 32 18.22 22.91 -1.39
CA GLU A 32 19.37 22.07 -1.76
C GLU A 32 20.21 21.66 -0.54
N ASP A 33 20.32 22.56 0.45
CA ASP A 33 21.04 22.36 1.70
C ASP A 33 20.13 21.86 2.85
N CYS A 34 18.96 21.29 2.52
CA CYS A 34 17.99 20.88 3.54
C CYS A 34 18.56 19.86 4.53
N ALA A 35 18.00 19.76 5.73
CA ALA A 35 18.32 18.71 6.68
C ALA A 35 17.07 18.09 7.31
N MET A 36 16.97 16.76 7.26
CA MET A 36 15.97 16.00 8.02
C MET A 36 16.60 15.42 9.28
N ILE A 37 15.91 15.57 10.41
CA ILE A 37 16.30 15.07 11.72
C ILE A 37 15.16 14.22 12.24
N THR A 38 15.45 12.97 12.53
CA THR A 38 14.49 11.96 12.99
C THR A 38 15.08 11.20 14.18
N GLY A 39 14.29 10.34 14.81
CA GLY A 39 14.82 9.39 15.81
C GLY A 39 15.90 8.46 15.25
N SER A 40 15.95 8.25 13.92
CA SER A 40 16.94 7.39 13.25
C SER A 40 18.21 8.12 12.80
N GLY A 41 18.33 9.43 13.03
CA GLY A 41 19.52 10.21 12.68
C GLY A 41 19.23 11.47 11.85
N LYS A 42 20.29 12.01 11.25
CA LYS A 42 20.28 13.25 10.46
C LYS A 42 20.70 12.98 9.00
N PHE A 43 19.91 13.49 8.06
CA PHE A 43 20.11 13.35 6.62
C PHE A 43 20.21 14.74 5.98
N VAL A 44 21.24 15.00 5.17
CA VAL A 44 21.58 16.35 4.69
C VAL A 44 21.58 16.41 3.17
N GLY A 45 21.06 17.52 2.66
CA GLY A 45 20.83 17.80 1.26
C GLY A 45 19.84 16.87 0.59
N HIS A 46 19.61 17.10 -0.69
CA HIS A 46 18.73 16.24 -1.50
C HIS A 46 19.20 14.79 -1.55
N ALA A 47 20.52 14.55 -1.62
CA ALA A 47 21.07 13.19 -1.64
C ALA A 47 20.76 12.43 -0.34
N GLY A 48 20.94 13.07 0.82
CA GLY A 48 20.58 12.47 2.10
C GLY A 48 19.08 12.23 2.23
N MET A 49 18.25 13.15 1.73
CA MET A 49 16.80 13.00 1.73
C MET A 49 16.35 11.80 0.91
N ARG A 50 16.84 11.66 -0.32
CA ARG A 50 16.51 10.55 -1.21
C ARG A 50 16.97 9.21 -0.63
N ALA A 51 18.15 9.15 -0.03
CA ALA A 51 18.63 7.94 0.65
C ALA A 51 17.74 7.55 1.83
N PHE A 52 17.26 8.52 2.61
CA PHE A 52 16.30 8.28 3.69
C PHE A 52 14.97 7.74 3.14
N LEU A 53 14.37 8.44 2.17
CA LEU A 53 13.07 8.08 1.60
C LEU A 53 13.11 6.71 0.92
N ALA A 54 14.15 6.44 0.12
CA ALA A 54 14.34 5.14 -0.52
C ALA A 54 14.37 3.99 0.51
N ARG A 55 15.06 4.18 1.65
CA ARG A 55 15.09 3.18 2.73
C ARG A 55 13.76 3.07 3.48
N ALA A 56 13.09 4.20 3.73
CA ALA A 56 11.79 4.22 4.40
C ALA A 56 10.73 3.50 3.55
N HIS A 57 10.67 3.85 2.27
CA HIS A 57 9.68 3.40 1.29
C HIS A 57 9.94 2.02 0.67
N ASP A 58 11.10 1.41 0.96
CA ASP A 58 11.47 0.12 0.39
C ASP A 58 10.46 -0.99 0.74
N GLY A 59 9.49 -1.24 -0.15
CA GLY A 59 8.37 -2.18 0.09
C GLY A 59 7.46 -1.82 1.26
N VAL A 60 7.43 -0.54 1.66
CA VAL A 60 6.46 0.02 2.60
C VAL A 60 5.93 1.31 2.01
N ARG A 61 4.61 1.43 1.88
CA ARG A 61 3.99 2.69 1.50
C ARG A 61 3.68 3.52 2.74
N GLU A 62 4.27 4.71 2.81
CA GLU A 62 4.02 5.70 3.87
C GLU A 62 2.95 6.72 3.42
N CYS A 63 1.89 6.88 4.20
CA CYS A 63 0.73 7.71 3.85
C CYS A 63 0.38 8.68 4.99
N PRO A 64 0.76 9.97 4.91
CA PRO A 64 0.45 10.95 5.95
C PRO A 64 -1.04 11.32 5.94
N ARG A 65 -1.66 11.25 7.12
CA ARG A 65 -2.97 11.83 7.42
C ARG A 65 -2.80 12.96 8.42
N VAL A 66 -2.71 14.18 7.90
CA VAL A 66 -2.58 15.37 8.73
C VAL A 66 -3.85 15.55 9.57
N GLN A 67 -3.68 15.56 10.89
CA GLN A 67 -4.75 15.82 11.84
C GLN A 67 -4.93 17.33 11.98
N HIS A 68 -3.84 18.03 12.28
CA HIS A 68 -3.79 19.47 12.44
C HIS A 68 -2.46 20.00 11.92
N TYR A 69 -2.45 21.22 11.38
CA TYR A 69 -1.21 21.95 11.16
C TYR A 69 -1.38 23.44 11.41
N LEU A 70 -0.29 24.07 11.81
CA LEU A 70 -0.15 25.51 11.98
C LEU A 70 1.00 25.97 11.11
N GLN A 71 0.85 27.13 10.49
CA GLN A 71 1.89 27.67 9.62
C GLN A 71 2.01 29.18 9.78
N ASP A 72 3.25 29.64 9.96
CA ASP A 72 3.63 31.04 9.83
C ASP A 72 4.46 31.25 8.55
N GLU A 73 5.15 32.39 8.44
CA GLU A 73 5.98 32.71 7.26
C GLU A 73 7.20 31.79 7.08
N ARG A 74 7.68 31.18 8.16
CA ARG A 74 8.95 30.44 8.20
C ARG A 74 8.83 29.02 8.75
N ASN A 75 7.70 28.64 9.32
CA ASN A 75 7.52 27.35 9.95
C ASN A 75 6.18 26.73 9.59
N VAL A 76 6.19 25.40 9.46
CA VAL A 76 4.98 24.56 9.56
C VAL A 76 5.18 23.64 10.76
N LEU A 77 4.17 23.52 11.62
CA LEU A 77 4.09 22.49 12.64
C LEU A 77 2.87 21.63 12.33
N ALA A 78 3.06 20.32 12.15
CA ALA A 78 2.01 19.41 11.78
C ALA A 78 1.95 18.21 12.72
N GLU A 79 0.75 17.89 13.18
CA GLU A 79 0.40 16.63 13.80
C GLU A 79 -0.12 15.69 12.70
N ILE A 80 0.50 14.52 12.59
CA ILE A 80 0.28 13.59 11.48
C ILE A 80 0.05 12.20 12.05
N ASP A 81 -1.02 11.54 11.63
CA ASP A 81 -1.12 10.09 11.74
C ASP A 81 -0.53 9.51 10.47
N MET A 82 0.63 8.86 10.59
CA MET A 82 1.35 8.27 9.47
C MET A 82 0.99 6.80 9.35
N ASP A 83 0.30 6.42 8.28
CA ASP A 83 -0.02 5.03 8.00
C ASP A 83 1.12 4.38 7.19
N PHE A 84 1.49 3.16 7.55
CA PHE A 84 2.49 2.36 6.86
C PHE A 84 1.87 1.04 6.42
N HIS A 85 2.04 0.68 5.15
CA HIS A 85 1.51 -0.56 4.57
C HIS A 85 2.63 -1.35 3.90
N ALA A 86 2.90 -2.55 4.40
CA ALA A 86 4.00 -3.38 3.90
C ALA A 86 3.56 -4.26 2.73
N THR A 87 4.31 -4.20 1.63
CA THR A 87 4.18 -5.11 0.48
C THR A 87 5.28 -6.16 0.43
N LYS A 88 6.29 -6.05 1.31
CA LYS A 88 7.34 -7.03 1.51
C LYS A 88 7.71 -7.15 2.98
N HIS A 89 8.45 -8.20 3.33
CA HIS A 89 8.98 -8.37 4.69
C HIS A 89 10.04 -7.31 5.01
N ARG A 90 9.90 -6.69 6.19
CA ARG A 90 10.76 -5.64 6.73
C ARG A 90 11.10 -5.97 8.20
N PRO A 91 12.12 -6.80 8.44
CA PRO A 91 12.51 -7.20 9.80
C PRO A 91 12.96 -6.00 10.66
N ASP A 92 13.66 -5.06 10.04
CA ASP A 92 14.26 -3.91 10.73
C ASP A 92 13.45 -2.61 10.58
N PHE A 93 12.13 -2.71 10.38
CA PHE A 93 11.31 -1.52 10.25
C PHE A 93 11.29 -0.73 11.59
N PRO A 94 11.48 0.61 11.58
CA PRO A 94 11.72 1.38 12.81
C PRO A 94 10.62 1.31 13.87
N PHE A 95 9.41 0.89 13.48
CA PHE A 95 8.24 0.81 14.36
C PHE A 95 7.81 -0.63 14.67
N GLY A 96 8.67 -1.61 14.37
CA GLY A 96 8.43 -3.04 14.57
C GLY A 96 8.42 -3.80 13.25
N GLU A 97 8.82 -5.06 13.28
CA GLU A 97 8.85 -5.95 12.10
C GLU A 97 7.49 -5.97 11.37
N MET A 98 7.53 -5.87 10.05
CA MET A 98 6.33 -5.92 9.19
C MET A 98 6.46 -6.98 8.13
N PHE A 99 5.36 -7.66 7.81
CA PHE A 99 5.25 -8.62 6.72
C PHE A 99 4.27 -8.11 5.65
N PRO A 100 4.26 -8.68 4.43
CA PRO A 100 3.26 -8.33 3.42
C PRO A 100 1.83 -8.38 3.99
N GLY A 101 1.05 -7.31 3.82
CA GLY A 101 -0.31 -7.19 4.36
C GLY A 101 -0.41 -6.54 5.73
N ASP A 102 0.70 -6.39 6.46
CA ASP A 102 0.67 -5.67 7.72
C ASP A 102 0.51 -4.17 7.47
N SER A 103 -0.31 -3.55 8.31
CA SER A 103 -0.53 -2.10 8.35
C SER A 103 -0.40 -1.61 9.79
N LEU A 104 0.24 -0.46 9.98
CA LEU A 104 0.31 0.19 11.28
C LEU A 104 0.25 1.71 11.12
N THR A 105 -0.24 2.40 12.15
CA THR A 105 -0.28 3.86 12.19
C THR A 105 0.59 4.36 13.32
N VAL A 106 1.38 5.40 13.05
CA VAL A 106 2.26 6.06 14.03
C VAL A 106 1.92 7.54 14.09
N LYS A 107 1.78 8.07 15.30
CA LYS A 107 1.63 9.52 15.51
C LYS A 107 2.98 10.20 15.32
N PHE A 108 3.01 11.24 14.49
CA PHE A 108 4.14 12.13 14.28
C PHE A 108 3.80 13.56 14.67
N LEU A 109 4.81 14.25 15.23
CA LEU A 109 4.87 15.70 15.24
C LEU A 109 6.03 16.11 14.31
N ALA A 110 5.71 16.86 13.27
CA ALA A 110 6.66 17.32 12.26
C ALA A 110 6.78 18.84 12.31
N ARG A 111 8.01 19.34 12.43
CA ARG A 111 8.34 20.76 12.28
C ARG A 111 9.15 20.96 11.00
N TYR A 112 8.65 21.82 10.13
CA TYR A 112 9.29 22.27 8.91
C TYR A 112 9.78 23.70 9.14
N GLU A 113 11.05 23.97 8.90
CA GLU A 113 11.61 25.33 8.82
C GLU A 113 11.85 25.66 7.33
N LEU A 114 11.34 26.80 6.90
CA LEU A 114 11.33 27.24 5.52
C LEU A 114 12.41 28.30 5.28
N ASP A 115 13.00 28.29 4.08
CA ASP A 115 13.90 29.35 3.63
C ASP A 115 13.14 30.53 2.99
N ALA A 116 13.89 31.53 2.51
CA ALA A 116 13.32 32.70 1.84
C ALA A 116 12.59 32.36 0.52
N ALA A 117 12.90 31.22 -0.10
CA ALA A 117 12.22 30.72 -1.29
C ALA A 117 11.02 29.82 -0.94
N GLN A 118 10.62 29.76 0.33
CA GLN A 118 9.56 28.89 0.85
C GLN A 118 9.82 27.41 0.60
N LYS A 119 11.09 26.99 0.59
CA LYS A 119 11.46 25.57 0.56
C LYS A 119 11.83 25.09 1.95
N VAL A 120 11.57 23.80 2.21
CA VAL A 120 11.92 23.14 3.47
C VAL A 120 13.45 23.07 3.57
N ARG A 121 14.00 23.87 4.47
CA ARG A 121 15.42 23.85 4.84
C ARG A 121 15.69 22.90 6.00
N ARG A 122 14.72 22.72 6.90
CA ARG A 122 14.85 21.75 7.99
C ARG A 122 13.55 21.04 8.24
N LEU A 123 13.60 19.73 8.37
CA LEU A 123 12.48 18.90 8.81
C LEU A 123 12.90 18.16 10.07
N ILE A 124 12.18 18.36 11.17
CA ILE A 124 12.38 17.63 12.42
C ILE A 124 11.13 16.82 12.69
N THR A 125 11.30 15.53 12.95
CA THR A 125 10.18 14.64 13.27
C THR A 125 10.40 13.98 14.63
N MET A 126 9.31 13.88 15.38
CA MET A 126 9.19 13.07 16.59
C MET A 126 8.03 12.12 16.38
N ALA A 127 8.19 10.88 16.85
CA ALA A 127 7.16 9.84 16.72
C ALA A 127 6.85 9.21 18.08
N TRP A 128 5.61 8.77 18.25
CA TRP A 128 5.19 7.93 19.36
C TRP A 128 5.31 6.44 18.99
N PRO A 129 5.22 5.51 19.95
CA PRO A 129 5.03 4.09 19.64
C PRO A 129 3.83 3.86 18.71
N ALA A 130 3.91 2.83 17.86
CA ALA A 130 2.84 2.47 16.94
C ALA A 130 1.49 2.26 17.67
N GLY A 131 0.41 2.72 17.05
CA GLY A 131 -0.96 2.66 17.59
C GLY A 131 -1.25 3.61 18.75
N ARG A 132 -0.26 4.35 19.27
CA ARG A 132 -0.48 5.24 20.43
C ARG A 132 -1.04 6.59 19.99
N ALA A 133 -2.23 6.91 20.53
CA ALA A 133 -2.90 8.21 20.35
C ALA A 133 -3.16 8.58 18.87
N VAL A 134 -3.30 7.58 18.01
CA VAL A 134 -3.63 7.75 16.59
C VAL A 134 -5.13 7.68 16.36
N THR A 135 -5.61 8.32 15.30
CA THR A 135 -6.91 8.01 14.70
C THR A 135 -6.78 6.83 13.74
N THR A 136 -7.87 6.11 13.49
CA THR A 136 -7.88 4.98 12.56
C THR A 136 -8.79 5.27 11.36
N LEU A 137 -8.43 4.70 10.22
CA LEU A 137 -9.33 4.58 9.07
C LEU A 137 -9.81 3.12 8.96
N PRO A 138 -10.97 2.89 8.33
CA PRO A 138 -11.30 1.58 7.79
C PRO A 138 -10.19 1.07 6.87
N PRO A 139 -9.93 -0.25 6.79
CA PRO A 139 -8.78 -0.78 6.05
C PRO A 139 -8.78 -0.41 4.57
N LEU A 140 -9.94 -0.47 3.92
CA LEU A 140 -10.10 -0.26 2.47
C LEU A 140 -11.09 0.87 2.18
N GLY A 141 -10.93 1.52 1.02
CA GLY A 141 -11.70 2.69 0.62
C GLY A 141 -10.95 3.57 -0.39
N ALA A 142 -11.44 4.79 -0.62
CA ALA A 142 -10.92 5.69 -1.64
C ALA A 142 -9.67 6.49 -1.21
N HIS A 143 -9.38 6.58 0.09
CA HIS A 143 -8.25 7.37 0.57
C HIS A 143 -6.92 6.72 0.13
N PRO A 144 -5.86 7.49 -0.22
CA PRO A 144 -4.58 6.92 -0.67
C PRO A 144 -3.96 5.88 0.31
N SER A 145 -4.12 6.09 1.61
CA SER A 145 -3.75 5.09 2.66
C SER A 145 -4.51 3.77 2.49
N GLN A 146 -5.81 3.82 2.24
CA GLN A 146 -6.64 2.63 2.04
C GLN A 146 -6.33 1.93 0.70
N ILE A 147 -6.00 2.70 -0.34
CA ILE A 147 -5.49 2.15 -1.60
C ILE A 147 -4.15 1.44 -1.38
N ALA A 148 -3.23 2.04 -0.61
CA ALA A 148 -1.97 1.41 -0.25
C ALA A 148 -2.17 0.12 0.56
N ALA A 149 -3.16 0.11 1.47
CA ALA A 149 -3.55 -1.08 2.21
C ALA A 149 -4.05 -2.21 1.30
N TYR A 150 -4.76 -1.90 0.19
CA TYR A 150 -5.11 -2.90 -0.81
C TYR A 150 -3.87 -3.57 -1.43
N TYR A 151 -2.84 -2.81 -1.76
CA TYR A 151 -1.59 -3.39 -2.30
C TYR A 151 -0.89 -4.29 -1.27
N ALA A 152 -0.94 -3.93 0.02
CA ALA A 152 -0.47 -4.80 1.09
C ALA A 152 -1.30 -6.09 1.17
N TYR A 153 -2.63 -6.01 1.09
CA TYR A 153 -3.52 -7.16 0.98
C TYR A 153 -3.14 -8.09 -0.20
N ALA A 154 -2.97 -7.52 -1.40
CA ALA A 154 -2.61 -8.29 -2.60
C ALA A 154 -1.23 -8.97 -2.45
N ALA A 155 -0.30 -8.32 -1.76
CA ALA A 155 1.01 -8.89 -1.45
C ALA A 155 0.91 -10.05 -0.44
N ALA A 156 0.08 -9.93 0.60
CA ALA A 156 -0.19 -11.03 1.54
C ALA A 156 -0.86 -12.23 0.87
N PHE A 157 -1.82 -11.95 -0.02
CA PHE A 157 -2.46 -12.98 -0.83
C PHE A 157 -1.45 -13.71 -1.71
N SER A 158 -0.61 -12.97 -2.44
CA SER A 158 0.43 -13.53 -3.30
C SER A 158 1.54 -14.26 -2.52
N ALA A 159 1.71 -13.94 -1.23
CA ALA A 159 2.62 -14.64 -0.31
C ALA A 159 2.02 -15.93 0.26
N GLY A 160 0.76 -16.25 -0.03
CA GLY A 160 0.11 -17.44 0.51
C GLY A 160 -0.20 -17.37 2.00
N ASP A 161 -0.42 -16.17 2.54
CA ASP A 161 -0.58 -15.96 3.99
C ASP A 161 -2.03 -15.67 4.38
N PRO A 162 -2.86 -16.72 4.63
CA PRO A 162 -4.24 -16.54 5.04
C PRO A 162 -4.39 -15.77 6.35
N ALA A 163 -3.43 -15.85 7.27
CA ALA A 163 -3.51 -15.12 8.53
C ALA A 163 -3.40 -13.59 8.33
N ARG A 164 -2.94 -13.13 7.16
CA ARG A 164 -2.82 -11.72 6.81
C ARG A 164 -3.85 -11.25 5.81
N TYR A 165 -4.02 -11.93 4.67
CA TYR A 165 -4.95 -11.43 3.66
C TYR A 165 -6.41 -11.49 4.12
N THR A 166 -6.77 -12.44 5.01
CA THR A 166 -8.16 -12.54 5.52
C THR A 166 -8.53 -11.44 6.51
N ARG A 167 -7.56 -10.68 7.05
CA ARG A 167 -7.83 -9.54 7.96
C ARG A 167 -8.61 -8.42 7.29
N PHE A 168 -8.62 -8.39 5.95
CA PHE A 168 -9.35 -7.44 5.14
C PHE A 168 -10.79 -7.88 4.86
N TYR A 169 -11.17 -9.09 5.27
CA TYR A 169 -12.48 -9.66 5.01
C TYR A 169 -13.43 -9.39 6.16
N ARG A 170 -14.71 -9.34 5.85
CA ARG A 170 -15.74 -9.57 6.85
C ARG A 170 -15.87 -11.04 7.18
N ASP A 171 -16.37 -11.34 8.38
CA ASP A 171 -16.66 -12.71 8.79
C ASP A 171 -17.63 -13.42 7.84
N ASP A 172 -18.56 -12.67 7.24
CA ASP A 172 -19.56 -13.13 6.29
C ASP A 172 -19.20 -12.83 4.82
N VAL A 173 -17.91 -12.66 4.51
CA VAL A 173 -17.44 -12.44 3.14
C VAL A 173 -17.91 -13.56 2.20
N VAL A 174 -18.31 -13.19 1.00
CA VAL A 174 -18.65 -14.13 -0.06
C VAL A 174 -17.61 -14.04 -1.16
N PHE A 175 -17.18 -15.17 -1.70
CA PHE A 175 -16.33 -15.24 -2.88
C PHE A 175 -16.97 -16.09 -3.96
N GLU A 176 -17.08 -15.53 -5.17
CA GLU A 176 -17.67 -16.21 -6.32
C GLU A 176 -16.67 -16.29 -7.48
N LEU A 177 -16.42 -17.53 -7.92
CA LEU A 177 -15.63 -17.86 -9.09
C LEU A 177 -16.54 -18.50 -10.14
N PRO A 178 -16.61 -17.96 -11.38
CA PRO A 178 -17.50 -18.49 -12.42
C PRO A 178 -17.35 -19.99 -12.70
N SER A 179 -16.14 -20.54 -12.54
CA SER A 179 -15.82 -21.93 -12.86
C SER A 179 -15.65 -22.85 -11.65
N VAL A 180 -15.76 -22.35 -10.42
CA VAL A 180 -15.58 -23.16 -9.19
C VAL A 180 -16.85 -23.17 -8.34
N GLY A 181 -17.52 -22.03 -8.22
CA GLY A 181 -18.68 -21.87 -7.36
C GLY A 181 -18.50 -20.74 -6.34
N ARG A 182 -19.16 -20.91 -5.20
CA ARG A 182 -19.32 -19.89 -4.17
C ARG A 182 -18.76 -20.38 -2.84
N PHE A 183 -18.04 -19.50 -2.16
CA PHE A 183 -17.45 -19.72 -0.83
C PHE A 183 -17.98 -18.67 0.13
N GLU A 184 -18.32 -19.08 1.34
CA GLU A 184 -18.89 -18.21 2.37
C GLU A 184 -18.01 -18.23 3.62
N GLY A 185 -17.64 -17.05 4.08
CA GLY A 185 -16.76 -16.82 5.21
C GLY A 185 -15.27 -16.87 4.87
N ALA A 186 -14.49 -16.12 5.65
CA ALA A 186 -13.06 -15.98 5.43
C ALA A 186 -12.31 -17.32 5.50
N GLN A 187 -12.75 -18.24 6.37
CA GLN A 187 -12.15 -19.57 6.50
C GLN A 187 -12.33 -20.43 5.25
N ALA A 188 -13.52 -20.44 4.64
CA ALA A 188 -13.75 -21.23 3.43
C ALA A 188 -12.89 -20.75 2.25
N ILE A 189 -12.69 -19.43 2.14
CA ILE A 189 -11.78 -18.83 1.16
C ILE A 189 -10.33 -19.23 1.47
N ALA A 190 -9.92 -19.14 2.75
CA ALA A 190 -8.58 -19.50 3.17
C ALA A 190 -8.25 -20.97 2.92
N ASP A 191 -9.18 -21.87 3.23
CA ASP A 191 -9.02 -23.32 3.02
C ASP A 191 -8.87 -23.64 1.52
N PHE A 192 -9.69 -23.02 0.67
CA PHE A 192 -9.61 -23.17 -0.78
C PHE A 192 -8.23 -22.77 -1.32
N TYR A 193 -7.75 -21.57 -0.98
CA TYR A 193 -6.46 -21.08 -1.45
C TYR A 193 -5.27 -21.82 -0.84
N THR A 194 -5.37 -22.21 0.43
CA THR A 194 -4.32 -23.01 1.10
C THR A 194 -4.13 -24.35 0.37
N ALA A 195 -5.22 -25.05 0.07
CA ALA A 195 -5.16 -26.32 -0.67
C ALA A 195 -4.64 -26.12 -2.11
N MET A 196 -5.00 -25.01 -2.77
CA MET A 196 -4.47 -24.70 -4.11
C MET A 196 -2.96 -24.44 -4.07
N PHE A 197 -2.49 -23.66 -3.09
CA PHE A 197 -1.09 -23.26 -2.94
C PHE A 197 -0.13 -24.42 -2.61
N GLU A 198 -0.64 -25.58 -2.21
CA GLU A 198 0.17 -26.81 -2.12
C GLU A 198 0.75 -27.25 -3.48
N ARG A 199 0.09 -26.90 -4.59
CA ARG A 199 0.48 -27.32 -5.95
C ARG A 199 0.71 -26.15 -6.91
N VAL A 200 -0.03 -25.07 -6.76
CA VAL A 200 0.00 -23.92 -7.67
C VAL A 200 -0.08 -22.63 -6.87
N VAL A 201 0.96 -21.79 -6.93
CA VAL A 201 0.98 -20.47 -6.27
C VAL A 201 0.41 -19.42 -7.21
N GLU A 202 -0.45 -18.54 -6.69
CA GLU A 202 -0.97 -17.40 -7.43
C GLU A 202 -0.23 -16.12 -7.02
N THR A 203 0.22 -15.35 -8.00
CA THR A 203 0.79 -14.01 -7.79
C THR A 203 0.02 -12.98 -8.60
N LEU A 204 -0.37 -11.88 -7.96
CA LEU A 204 -1.14 -10.82 -8.58
C LEU A 204 -0.25 -9.70 -9.10
N THR A 205 -0.42 -9.33 -10.37
CA THR A 205 0.10 -8.08 -10.93
C THR A 205 -1.05 -7.12 -11.16
N VAL A 206 -1.11 -6.04 -10.38
CA VAL A 206 -2.16 -5.01 -10.49
C VAL A 206 -1.78 -4.01 -11.58
N HIS A 207 -2.63 -3.85 -12.58
CA HIS A 207 -2.43 -2.90 -13.69
C HIS A 207 -3.16 -1.59 -13.46
N ASN A 208 -4.40 -1.69 -12.97
CA ASN A 208 -5.22 -0.54 -12.61
C ASN A 208 -6.10 -0.87 -11.41
N LEU A 209 -6.40 0.15 -10.60
CA LEU A 209 -7.25 0.06 -9.44
C LEU A 209 -8.12 1.31 -9.35
N THR A 210 -9.42 1.12 -9.22
CA THR A 210 -10.37 2.19 -8.88
C THR A 210 -11.01 1.85 -7.55
N ALA A 211 -11.03 2.82 -6.64
CA ALA A 211 -11.56 2.65 -5.29
C ALA A 211 -12.58 3.73 -4.93
N SER A 212 -13.62 3.30 -4.24
CA SER A 212 -14.63 4.09 -3.55
C SER A 212 -14.75 3.57 -2.12
N ASN A 213 -15.65 4.14 -1.31
CA ASN A 213 -15.87 3.59 0.04
C ASN A 213 -16.75 2.34 0.02
N GLU A 214 -17.42 2.08 -1.11
CA GLU A 214 -18.38 0.99 -1.30
C GLU A 214 -17.80 -0.18 -2.11
N ALA A 215 -16.78 0.08 -2.93
CA ALA A 215 -16.18 -0.94 -3.78
C ALA A 215 -14.75 -0.60 -4.23
N ILE A 216 -13.97 -1.64 -4.49
CA ILE A 216 -12.71 -1.60 -5.23
C ILE A 216 -12.87 -2.46 -6.48
N VAL A 217 -12.50 -1.92 -7.63
CA VAL A 217 -12.42 -2.65 -8.90
C VAL A 217 -10.97 -2.69 -9.33
N VAL A 218 -10.47 -3.91 -9.53
CA VAL A 218 -9.06 -4.15 -9.82
C VAL A 218 -8.92 -4.90 -11.11
N ASP A 219 -8.08 -4.34 -11.94
CA ASP A 219 -7.72 -4.88 -13.23
C ASP A 219 -6.31 -5.48 -13.07
N CYS A 220 -6.22 -6.81 -12.98
CA CYS A 220 -4.96 -7.51 -12.70
C CYS A 220 -4.70 -8.71 -13.61
N THR A 221 -3.45 -9.18 -13.59
CA THR A 221 -3.08 -10.50 -14.08
C THR A 221 -2.82 -11.40 -12.89
N SER A 222 -3.53 -12.51 -12.81
CA SER A 222 -3.22 -13.62 -11.92
C SER A 222 -2.26 -14.56 -12.63
N ARG A 223 -1.03 -14.66 -12.11
CA ARG A 223 -0.06 -15.67 -12.55
C ARG A 223 -0.15 -16.87 -11.65
N PHE A 224 -0.52 -18.01 -12.20
CA PHE A 224 -0.54 -19.30 -11.50
C PHE A 224 0.72 -20.08 -11.87
N THR A 225 1.60 -20.34 -10.90
CA THR A 225 2.86 -21.06 -11.12
C THR A 225 2.83 -22.39 -10.39
N ALA A 226 3.02 -23.48 -11.13
CA ALA A 226 3.01 -24.83 -10.59
C ALA A 226 4.29 -25.12 -9.79
N VAL A 227 4.17 -25.39 -8.49
CA VAL A 227 5.29 -25.85 -7.63
C VAL A 227 5.40 -27.38 -7.58
N ALA A 228 4.34 -28.06 -8.03
CA ALA A 228 4.26 -29.48 -8.32
C ALA A 228 3.39 -29.70 -9.57
N ASP A 229 3.44 -30.88 -10.17
CA ASP A 229 2.58 -31.20 -11.32
C ASP A 229 1.09 -31.05 -10.95
N ALA A 230 0.35 -30.33 -11.79
CA ALA A 230 -1.06 -30.01 -11.60
C ALA A 230 -1.86 -30.29 -12.89
N PRO A 231 -2.02 -31.57 -13.27
CA PRO A 231 -2.70 -31.96 -14.51
C PRO A 231 -4.21 -31.67 -14.50
N ASP A 232 -4.79 -31.50 -13.33
CA ASP A 232 -6.19 -31.20 -13.04
C ASP A 232 -6.42 -29.72 -12.68
N PHE A 233 -5.42 -28.85 -12.87
CA PHE A 233 -5.58 -27.44 -12.54
C PHE A 233 -6.67 -26.79 -13.41
N LEU A 234 -7.55 -26.02 -12.75
CA LEU A 234 -8.80 -25.53 -13.33
C LEU A 234 -8.63 -24.68 -14.58
N VAL A 235 -7.54 -23.91 -14.67
CA VAL A 235 -7.25 -23.05 -15.83
C VAL A 235 -6.66 -23.85 -16.99
N GLY A 236 -6.01 -24.97 -16.70
CA GLY A 236 -5.36 -25.87 -17.66
C GLY A 236 -4.22 -26.64 -16.99
N ALA A 237 -3.87 -27.80 -17.54
CA ALA A 237 -2.81 -28.66 -17.00
C ALA A 237 -1.44 -27.97 -17.02
N LEU A 238 -0.76 -27.96 -15.87
CA LEU A 238 0.58 -27.41 -15.68
C LEU A 238 1.56 -28.48 -15.18
N ALA A 239 2.75 -28.57 -15.78
CA ALA A 239 3.85 -29.31 -15.17
C ALA A 239 4.56 -28.43 -14.14
N LYS A 240 5.30 -29.03 -13.21
CA LYS A 240 6.10 -28.29 -12.23
C LYS A 240 7.03 -27.29 -12.94
N GLY A 241 6.95 -26.03 -12.53
CA GLY A 241 7.72 -24.91 -13.08
C GLY A 241 6.99 -24.13 -14.18
N ASP A 242 5.94 -24.68 -14.78
CA ASP A 242 5.11 -23.97 -15.74
C ASP A 242 4.27 -22.89 -15.05
N HIS A 243 3.85 -21.89 -15.83
CA HIS A 243 2.86 -20.92 -15.38
C HIS A 243 1.82 -20.60 -16.45
N VAL A 244 0.68 -20.10 -15.99
CA VAL A 244 -0.35 -19.50 -16.83
C VAL A 244 -0.72 -18.12 -16.27
N ASP A 245 -0.77 -17.14 -17.16
CA ASP A 245 -1.21 -15.78 -16.87
C ASP A 245 -2.67 -15.63 -17.29
N VAL A 246 -3.53 -15.24 -16.35
CA VAL A 246 -4.94 -15.00 -16.59
C VAL A 246 -5.26 -13.54 -16.32
N ARG A 247 -5.77 -12.84 -17.33
CA ARG A 247 -6.25 -11.47 -17.16
C ARG A 247 -7.62 -11.49 -16.52
N VAL A 248 -7.78 -10.83 -15.38
CA VAL A 248 -9.04 -10.76 -14.65
C VAL A 248 -9.37 -9.34 -14.23
N GLN A 249 -10.67 -9.07 -14.12
CA GLN A 249 -11.20 -7.95 -13.36
C GLN A 249 -11.84 -8.49 -12.09
N VAL A 250 -11.35 -8.04 -10.94
CA VAL A 250 -11.89 -8.41 -9.62
C VAL A 250 -12.65 -7.24 -9.05
N THR A 251 -13.88 -7.49 -8.62
CA THR A 251 -14.72 -6.50 -7.92
C THR A 251 -14.85 -6.93 -6.48
N TYR A 252 -14.40 -6.05 -5.57
CA TYR A 252 -14.55 -6.18 -4.14
C TYR A 252 -15.63 -5.20 -3.69
N ARG A 253 -16.77 -5.70 -3.19
CA ARG A 253 -17.73 -4.85 -2.47
C ARG A 253 -17.25 -4.69 -1.04
N LEU A 254 -17.37 -3.47 -0.53
CA LEU A 254 -16.92 -3.10 0.81
C LEU A 254 -18.12 -2.78 1.71
N ARG A 255 -17.99 -3.16 2.97
CA ARG A 255 -18.85 -2.71 4.05
C ARG A 255 -18.00 -2.33 5.25
N ASP A 256 -18.09 -1.07 5.65
CA ASP A 256 -17.24 -0.47 6.69
C ASP A 256 -15.74 -0.60 6.38
N GLY A 257 -15.36 -0.55 5.10
CA GLY A 257 -13.97 -0.70 4.62
C GLY A 257 -13.40 -2.12 4.71
N TYR A 258 -14.25 -3.13 4.91
CA TYR A 258 -13.90 -4.55 4.83
C TYR A 258 -14.59 -5.20 3.63
N ILE A 259 -13.95 -6.20 3.03
CA ILE A 259 -14.49 -6.93 1.88
C ILE A 259 -15.66 -7.79 2.32
N GLU A 260 -16.85 -7.52 1.77
CA GLU A 260 -18.06 -8.34 1.98
C GLU A 260 -18.33 -9.29 0.80
N HIS A 261 -17.87 -8.97 -0.41
CA HIS A 261 -18.09 -9.81 -1.59
C HIS A 261 -16.96 -9.63 -2.59
N ILE A 262 -16.44 -10.74 -3.10
CA ILE A 262 -15.42 -10.83 -4.14
C ILE A 262 -16.03 -11.51 -5.36
N GLN A 263 -15.97 -10.82 -6.50
CA GLN A 263 -16.42 -11.36 -7.79
C GLN A 263 -15.30 -11.24 -8.81
N VAL A 264 -15.05 -12.31 -9.56
CA VAL A 264 -13.99 -12.36 -10.57
C VAL A 264 -14.60 -12.57 -11.95
N ALA A 265 -14.22 -11.70 -12.90
CA ALA A 265 -14.54 -11.85 -14.31
C ALA A 265 -13.26 -12.03 -15.12
N ARG A 266 -13.27 -12.96 -16.08
CA ARG A 266 -12.17 -13.06 -17.06
C ARG A 266 -12.20 -11.85 -17.98
N ALA A 267 -11.03 -11.26 -18.21
CA ALA A 267 -10.82 -10.08 -19.06
C ALA A 267 -9.92 -10.38 -20.27
N GLY A 268 -9.58 -11.65 -20.49
CA GLY A 268 -8.78 -12.10 -21.63
C GLY A 268 -8.60 -13.62 -21.62
N GLU A 269 -8.00 -14.14 -22.69
CA GLU A 269 -7.62 -15.55 -22.77
C GLU A 269 -6.40 -15.85 -21.87
N PRO A 270 -6.33 -17.04 -21.25
CA PRO A 270 -5.12 -17.48 -20.55
C PRO A 270 -3.91 -17.54 -21.49
N VAL A 271 -2.73 -17.18 -20.98
CA VAL A 271 -1.46 -17.27 -21.71
C VAL A 271 -0.54 -18.23 -20.98
N PHE A 272 -0.23 -19.37 -21.58
CA PHE A 272 0.64 -20.39 -20.98
C PHE A 272 2.11 -20.12 -21.29
N SER A 273 2.98 -20.45 -20.34
CA SER A 273 4.43 -20.29 -20.46
C SER A 273 5.06 -21.12 -21.59
N ASP A 274 4.39 -22.19 -21.99
CA ASP A 274 4.78 -23.06 -23.11
C ASP A 274 4.10 -22.69 -24.45
N GLY A 275 3.34 -21.60 -24.48
CA GLY A 275 2.70 -21.06 -25.68
C GLY A 275 1.46 -21.82 -26.17
N ARG A 276 0.86 -22.68 -25.33
CA ARG A 276 -0.44 -23.31 -25.58
C ARG A 276 -1.63 -22.35 -25.43
#